data_AF-A0A2Z2NI24-F1
#
_entry.id   AF-A0A2Z2NI24-F1
#
_cell.length_a   1.000
_cell.length_b   1.000
_cell.length_c   1.000
_cell.angle_alpha   90.00
_cell.angle_beta   90.00
_cell.angle_gamma   90.00
#
_symmetry.space_group_name_H-M   'P 1'
#
loop_
_entity.id
_entity.type
_entity.pdbx_description
1 polymer ?
#
loop_
_entity_poly.entity_id
_entity_poly.type
_entity_poly.pdbx_seq_one_letter_code
_entity_poly.pdbx_strand_id
1 'polypeptide(L)'
;MGVSTASKLSPTERADALYLDLCKHYEGGSDKEVRAAAKLLLVALARLREHGGAHWDVTLDAYVKIAKSRPDKLAAILQQGNSSRRNM
;
A
#
# COMPACT_ATOMS: atom_id res chain seq x y z
N MET A 1 2.80 -27.96 -12.95
CA MET A 1 3.12 -26.58 -13.40
C MET A 1 2.18 -25.61 -12.69
N GLY A 2 2.66 -24.96 -11.62
CA GLY A 2 1.85 -24.02 -10.84
C GLY A 2 1.87 -22.64 -11.50
N VAL A 3 0.78 -22.27 -12.16
CA VAL A 3 0.61 -20.92 -12.71
C VAL A 3 0.47 -19.97 -11.52
N SER A 4 1.53 -19.21 -11.25
CA SER A 4 1.52 -18.17 -10.20
C SER A 4 0.43 -17.15 -10.53
N THR A 5 -0.63 -17.13 -9.71
CA THR A 5 -1.76 -16.19 -9.78
C THR A 5 -1.33 -14.72 -9.56
N ALA A 6 -0.08 -14.50 -9.15
CA ALA A 6 0.52 -13.17 -8.92
C ALA A 6 0.52 -12.26 -10.16
N SER A 7 0.46 -12.79 -11.38
CA SER A 7 0.45 -11.99 -12.62
C SER A 7 -0.88 -11.25 -12.87
N LYS A 8 -1.93 -11.53 -12.09
CA LYS A 8 -3.28 -10.95 -12.28
C LYS A 8 -3.64 -9.76 -11.40
N LEU A 9 -2.78 -9.33 -10.46
CA LEU A 9 -3.06 -8.17 -9.61
C LEU A 9 -2.33 -6.91 -10.09
N SER A 10 -2.94 -5.75 -9.95
CA SER A 10 -2.27 -4.46 -10.12
C SER A 10 -1.21 -4.26 -9.01
N PRO A 11 -0.25 -3.33 -9.19
CA PRO A 11 0.72 -3.04 -8.13
C PRO A 11 0.08 -2.67 -6.79
N THR A 12 -1.01 -1.90 -6.81
CA THR A 12 -1.76 -1.51 -5.60
C THR A 12 -2.48 -2.71 -4.99
N GLU A 13 -3.12 -3.55 -5.81
CA GLU A 13 -3.79 -4.77 -5.34
C GLU A 13 -2.78 -5.75 -4.73
N ARG A 14 -1.56 -5.82 -5.25
CA ARG A 14 -0.48 -6.63 -4.67
C ARG A 14 -0.04 -6.12 -3.30
N ALA A 15 0.03 -4.81 -3.13
CA ALA A 15 0.35 -4.20 -1.84
C ALA A 15 -0.78 -4.43 -0.81
N ASP A 16 -2.03 -4.34 -1.24
CA ASP A 16 -3.20 -4.62 -0.40
C ASP A 16 -3.29 -6.10 0.00
N ALA A 17 -3.04 -7.02 -0.93
CA ALA A 17 -2.96 -8.45 -0.63
C ALA A 17 -1.86 -8.75 0.42
N LEU A 18 -0.69 -8.12 0.29
CA LEU A 18 0.39 -8.25 1.27
C LEU A 18 -0.02 -7.69 2.64
N TYR A 19 -0.74 -6.58 2.70
CA TYR A 19 -1.30 -6.04 3.93
C TYR A 19 -2.23 -7.06 4.61
N LEU A 20 -3.16 -7.65 3.87
CA LEU A 20 -4.08 -8.66 4.39
C LEU A 20 -3.34 -9.90 4.90
N ASP A 21 -2.29 -10.32 4.21
CA ASP A 21 -1.48 -11.45 4.66
C ASP A 21 -0.67 -11.13 5.93
N LEU A 22 -0.18 -9.90 6.08
CA LEU A 22 0.43 -9.44 7.34
C LEU A 22 -0.59 -9.41 8.49
N CYS A 23 -1.82 -8.97 8.23
CA CYS A 23 -2.89 -8.98 9.24
C CYS A 23 -3.20 -10.41 9.71
N LYS A 24 -3.22 -11.39 8.79
CA LYS A 24 -3.36 -12.81 9.15
C LYS A 24 -2.16 -13.31 9.96
N HIS A 25 -0.95 -12.91 9.59
CA HIS A 25 0.25 -13.28 10.33
C HIS A 25 0.25 -12.76 11.78
N TYR A 26 -0.35 -11.59 12.02
CA TYR A 26 -0.51 -11.01 13.36
C TYR A 26 -1.82 -11.40 14.06
N GLU A 27 -2.57 -12.35 13.52
CA GLU A 27 -3.82 -12.82 14.12
C GLU A 27 -3.60 -13.30 15.56
N GLY A 28 -4.49 -12.90 16.47
CA GLY A 28 -4.37 -13.17 17.92
C GLY A 28 -3.61 -12.09 18.71
N GLY A 29 -2.98 -11.11 18.04
CA GLY A 29 -2.43 -9.91 18.68
C GLY A 29 -3.39 -8.72 18.64
N SER A 30 -3.33 -7.84 19.64
CA SER A 30 -3.99 -6.53 19.59
C SER A 30 -3.42 -5.67 18.46
N ASP A 31 -4.27 -4.83 17.86
CA ASP A 31 -3.91 -3.84 16.84
C ASP A 31 -3.20 -4.42 15.60
N LYS A 32 -3.55 -5.65 15.19
CA LYS A 32 -2.91 -6.34 14.06
C LYS A 32 -2.92 -5.51 12.77
N GLU A 33 -4.00 -4.79 12.49
CA GLU A 33 -4.15 -3.90 11.34
C GLU A 33 -3.14 -2.75 11.40
N VAL A 34 -3.01 -2.11 12.57
CA VAL A 34 -2.07 -1.00 12.78
C VAL A 34 -0.63 -1.49 12.64
N ARG A 35 -0.31 -2.67 13.19
CA ARG A 35 1.02 -3.27 13.11
C ARG A 35 1.40 -3.63 11.67
N ALA A 36 0.48 -4.23 10.92
CA ALA A 36 0.66 -4.54 9.51
C ALA A 36 0.89 -3.27 8.67
N ALA A 37 0.04 -2.26 8.84
CA ALA A 37 0.17 -0.98 8.15
C ALA A 37 1.49 -0.27 8.48
N ALA A 38 1.86 -0.22 9.76
CA ALA A 38 3.12 0.37 10.21
C ALA A 38 4.33 -0.35 9.61
N LYS A 39 4.29 -1.68 9.50
CA LYS A 39 5.39 -2.45 8.89
C LYS A 39 5.56 -2.14 7.42
N LEU A 40 4.45 -2.05 6.67
CA LEU A 40 4.48 -1.65 5.26
C LEU A 40 5.00 -0.22 5.10
N LEU A 41 4.57 0.70 5.96
CA LEU A 41 5.05 2.08 5.96
C LEU A 41 6.57 2.14 6.20
N LEU A 42 7.10 1.40 7.17
CA LEU A 42 8.55 1.37 7.43
C LEU A 42 9.35 0.88 6.22
N VAL A 43 8.86 -0.15 5.53
CA VAL A 43 9.50 -0.63 4.29
C VAL A 43 9.42 0.44 3.20
N ALA A 44 8.26 1.07 3.01
CA ALA A 44 8.08 2.14 2.03
C ALA A 44 9.01 3.33 2.31
N LEU A 45 9.13 3.77 3.57
CA LEU A 45 10.03 4.84 3.98
C LEU A 45 11.49 4.49 3.69
N ALA A 46 11.91 3.25 3.95
CA ALA A 46 13.26 2.81 3.61
C ALA A 46 13.53 2.92 2.11
N ARG A 47 12.58 2.52 1.24
CA ARG A 47 12.72 2.61 -0.21
C ARG A 47 12.62 4.03 -0.76
N LEU A 48 11.77 4.87 -0.17
CA LEU A 48 11.70 6.29 -0.52
C LEU A 48 13.01 7.00 -0.17
N ARG A 49 13.58 6.73 1.01
CA ARG A 49 14.89 7.26 1.39
C ARG A 49 16.00 6.78 0.45
N GLU A 50 15.96 5.53 0.01
CA GLU A 50 16.97 4.92 -0.87
C GLU A 50 16.88 5.44 -2.32
N HIS A 51 15.67 5.63 -2.84
CA HIS A 51 15.45 5.88 -4.27
C HIS A 51 14.82 7.24 -4.61
N GLY A 52 14.26 7.97 -3.63
CA GLY A 52 13.49 9.19 -3.85
C GLY A 52 14.32 10.48 -3.96
N GLY A 53 15.65 10.39 -3.87
CA GLY A 53 16.54 11.55 -3.98
C GLY A 53 16.42 12.54 -2.82
N ALA A 54 16.81 13.79 -3.04
CA ALA A 54 16.93 14.82 -1.99
C ALA A 54 15.60 15.25 -1.36
N HIS A 55 14.46 14.99 -2.01
CA HIS A 55 13.13 15.46 -1.62
C HIS A 55 12.11 14.32 -1.53
N TRP A 56 12.57 13.13 -1.11
CA TRP A 56 11.73 11.94 -1.01
C TRP A 56 10.54 12.12 -0.04
N ASP A 57 10.71 12.98 0.97
CA ASP A 57 9.75 13.32 2.02
C ASP A 57 8.56 14.12 1.49
N VAL A 58 8.75 14.96 0.46
CA VAL A 58 7.67 15.74 -0.16
C VAL A 58 6.53 14.84 -0.66
N THR A 59 6.89 13.68 -1.23
CA THR A 59 5.90 12.70 -1.70
C THR A 59 5.13 12.07 -0.54
N LEU A 60 5.83 11.73 0.55
CA LEU A 60 5.20 11.20 1.76
C LEU A 60 4.21 12.23 2.35
N ASP A 61 4.65 13.47 2.51
CA ASP A 61 3.86 14.54 3.10
C ASP A 61 2.58 14.82 2.29
N ALA A 62 2.68 14.77 0.96
CA ALA A 62 1.52 14.91 0.08
C ALA A 62 0.46 13.82 0.35
N TYR A 63 0.88 12.55 0.50
CA TYR A 63 -0.02 11.45 0.79
C TYR A 63 -0.60 11.53 2.20
N VAL A 64 0.20 11.87 3.21
CA VAL A 64 -0.28 12.09 4.58
C VAL A 64 -1.32 13.22 4.62
N LYS A 65 -1.08 14.32 3.88
CA LYS A 65 -2.03 15.42 3.77
C LYS A 65 -3.35 14.99 3.12
N ILE A 66 -3.29 14.13 2.09
CA ILE A 66 -4.49 13.54 1.48
C ILE A 66 -5.24 12.69 2.50
N ALA A 67 -4.56 11.78 3.20
CA ALA A 67 -5.20 10.91 4.19
C ALA A 67 -5.90 11.70 5.31
N LYS A 68 -5.29 12.81 5.76
CA LYS A 68 -5.87 13.68 6.81
C LYS A 68 -7.06 14.52 6.33
N SER A 69 -6.99 15.03 5.10
CA SER A 69 -7.89 16.12 4.67
C SER A 69 -8.90 15.72 3.60
N ARG A 70 -8.68 14.60 2.90
CA ARG A 70 -9.46 14.18 1.74
C ARG A 70 -9.56 12.63 1.67
N PRO A 71 -10.29 12.00 2.62
CA PRO A 71 -10.44 10.54 2.64
C PRO A 71 -11.07 9.99 1.35
N ASP A 72 -12.00 10.71 0.73
CA ASP A 72 -12.60 10.30 -0.55
C ASP A 72 -11.57 10.23 -1.68
N LYS A 73 -10.62 11.18 -1.69
CA LYS A 73 -9.53 11.19 -2.66
C LYS A 73 -8.56 10.03 -2.40
N LEU A 74 -8.32 9.67 -1.14
CA LEU A 74 -7.52 8.50 -0.80
C LEU A 74 -8.19 7.22 -1.32
N ALA A 75 -9.50 7.06 -1.09
CA ALA A 75 -10.27 5.93 -1.59
C ALA A 75 -10.22 5.86 -3.12
N ALA A 76 -10.36 6.99 -3.82
CA ALA A 76 -10.25 7.05 -5.28
C ALA A 76 -8.87 6.62 -5.79
N ILE A 77 -7.78 7.03 -5.14
CA ILE A 77 -6.40 6.61 -5.50
C ILE A 77 -6.24 5.09 -5.36
N LEU A 78 -6.74 4.53 -4.24
CA LEU A 78 -6.70 3.09 -4.01
C LEU A 78 -7.54 2.32 -5.04
N GLN A 79 -8.69 2.86 -5.47
CA GLN A 79 -9.54 2.25 -6.49
C GLN A 79 -9.03 2.40 -7.93
N GLN A 80 -8.36 3.50 -8.26
CA GLN A 80 -7.77 3.71 -9.60
C GLN A 80 -6.64 2.71 -9.88
N GLY A 81 -5.85 2.36 -8.85
CA GLY A 81 -4.89 1.28 -8.94
C GLY A 81 -5.52 -0.07 -9.30
N ASN A 82 -6.77 -0.31 -8.89
CA ASN A 82 -7.49 -1.57 -9.12
C ASN A 82 -8.25 -1.55 -10.48
N SER A 83 -8.67 -0.37 -10.94
CA SER A 83 -9.54 -0.23 -12.12
C SER A 83 -8.80 -0.24 -13.46
N SER A 84 -7.48 0.00 -13.49
CA SER A 84 -6.66 0.01 -14.71
C SER A 84 -6.64 -1.35 -15.46
N ARG A 85 -7.22 -2.40 -14.86
CA ARG A 85 -7.34 -3.76 -15.41
C ARG A 85 -8.79 -4.14 -15.79
N ARG A 86 -9.78 -3.29 -15.53
CA ARG A 86 -11.20 -3.56 -15.85
C ARG A 86 -11.64 -3.02 -17.23
N ASN A 87 -10.76 -2.30 -17.92
CA ASN A 87 -10.98 -1.70 -19.24
C ASN A 87 -10.02 -2.21 -20.35
N MET A 88 -9.45 -3.41 -20.20
CA MET A 88 -8.77 -4.15 -21.29
C MET A 88 -9.29 -5.57 -21.39
#